data_AF-A0A6A6LAE0-F1
#
_entry.id   AF-A0A6A6LAE0-F1
#
_cell.length_a   1.000
_cell.length_b   1.000
_cell.length_c   1.000
_cell.angle_alpha   90.00
_cell.angle_beta   90.00
_cell.angle_gamma   90.00
#
_symmetry.space_group_name_H-M   'P 1'
#
loop_
_entity.id
_entity.type
_entity.pdbx_description
1 polymer ?
#
loop_
_entity_poly.entity_id
_entity_poly.type
_entity_poly.pdbx_seq_one_letter_code
_entity_poly.pdbx_strand_id
1 'polypeptide(L)'
;MFGKIHVFVPSIEAAKKVFTNDFGEFNKGYIKSMATVVGEKSVFAVPIESHTRIRHVLSALFSMSSLSKFVEKFDQMLSQRLNKLEQNGKTFPVLPFTMKLTLDSMCNMLMSITEESLLQQILSDCAAVSDALLSVPLMIPGTTYYKGMKARQRLMEIFKEMIARRRSGKEYKDDFLQYLLERDSCPSSEKLEDSEIMDNLLTLLVSGQVSSAAAMMWSVKFLDENGEVLDKLREEQLDIAKNKQRGTSLSMEDINRMSYGLKVRQSEPNQFYT
;
A
#
# COMPACT_ATOMS: atom_id res chain seq x y z
N MET A 1 9.71 -22.36 -14.03
CA MET A 1 8.72 -21.42 -14.59
C MET A 1 9.42 -20.46 -15.55
N PHE A 2 8.81 -20.13 -16.70
CA PHE A 2 9.33 -19.17 -17.69
C PHE A 2 10.77 -19.43 -18.17
N GLY A 3 11.11 -20.69 -18.48
CA GLY A 3 12.44 -21.03 -19.03
C GLY A 3 13.60 -20.95 -18.03
N LYS A 4 13.33 -20.68 -16.74
CA LYS A 4 14.32 -20.74 -15.66
C LYS A 4 14.06 -21.94 -14.75
N ILE A 5 15.13 -22.45 -14.14
CA ILE A 5 15.07 -23.42 -13.04
C ILE A 5 14.70 -22.66 -11.76
N HIS A 6 13.74 -23.17 -11.02
CA HIS A 6 13.33 -22.62 -9.72
C HIS A 6 13.57 -23.70 -8.68
N VAL A 7 14.22 -23.34 -7.58
CA VAL A 7 14.49 -24.23 -6.46
C VAL A 7 13.70 -23.72 -5.26
N PHE A 8 12.80 -24.55 -4.73
CA PHE A 8 12.00 -24.22 -3.55
C PHE A 8 12.61 -24.87 -2.32
N VAL A 9 12.92 -24.08 -1.29
CA VAL A 9 13.59 -24.58 -0.08
C VAL A 9 12.84 -24.12 1.19
N PRO A 10 11.87 -24.91 1.69
CA PRO A 10 11.04 -24.55 2.82
C PRO A 10 11.71 -24.95 4.16
N SER A 11 12.88 -24.39 4.45
CA SER A 11 13.56 -24.59 5.74
C SER A 11 14.03 -23.27 6.34
N ILE A 12 14.10 -23.22 7.68
CA ILE A 12 14.58 -22.05 8.42
C ILE A 12 16.04 -21.77 8.09
N GLU A 13 16.85 -22.82 7.97
CA GLU A 13 18.28 -22.76 7.64
C GLU A 13 18.49 -22.14 6.26
N ALA A 14 17.73 -22.59 5.26
CA ALA A 14 17.79 -22.03 3.92
C ALA A 14 17.27 -20.59 3.87
N ALA A 15 16.16 -20.28 4.56
CA ALA A 15 15.64 -18.92 4.66
C ALA A 15 16.69 -17.99 5.27
N LYS A 16 17.34 -18.38 6.37
CA LYS A 16 18.45 -17.61 6.96
C LYS A 16 19.55 -17.35 5.94
N LYS A 17 20.03 -18.38 5.24
CA LYS A 17 21.07 -18.23 4.21
C LYS A 17 20.67 -17.25 3.09
N VAL A 18 19.41 -17.28 2.67
CA VAL A 18 18.85 -16.38 1.63
C VAL A 18 18.63 -14.95 2.14
N PHE A 19 18.35 -14.74 3.43
CA PHE A 19 18.09 -13.40 3.98
C PHE A 19 19.33 -12.71 4.58
N THR A 20 20.38 -13.45 4.94
CA THR A 20 21.60 -12.89 5.56
C THR A 20 22.77 -12.73 4.59
N ASN A 21 22.59 -12.95 3.29
CA ASN A 21 23.64 -12.66 2.32
C ASN A 21 23.56 -11.20 1.86
N ASP A 22 24.70 -10.62 1.48
CA ASP A 22 24.78 -9.24 0.98
C ASP A 22 24.32 -9.11 -0.50
N PHE A 23 23.32 -9.89 -0.91
CA PHE A 23 22.80 -10.01 -2.28
C PHE A 23 23.82 -10.44 -3.35
N GLY A 24 25.04 -10.82 -2.94
CA GLY A 24 26.08 -11.34 -3.84
C GLY A 24 25.79 -12.76 -4.34
N GLU A 25 25.43 -13.68 -3.43
CA GLU A 25 25.10 -15.07 -3.78
C GLU A 25 23.63 -15.23 -4.21
N PHE A 26 22.71 -14.50 -3.57
CA PHE A 26 21.29 -14.55 -3.87
C PHE A 26 20.75 -13.15 -4.14
N ASN A 27 20.72 -12.78 -5.43
CA ASN A 27 20.13 -11.51 -5.84
C ASN A 27 18.62 -11.66 -6.10
N LYS A 28 17.89 -10.55 -6.02
CA LYS A 28 16.47 -10.47 -6.36
C LYS A 28 16.26 -10.89 -7.82
N GLY A 29 15.64 -12.04 -8.03
CA GLY A 29 15.26 -12.55 -9.34
C GLY A 29 13.76 -12.42 -9.56
N TYR A 30 13.33 -11.42 -10.32
CA TYR A 30 11.91 -11.27 -10.67
C TYR A 30 11.61 -11.83 -12.05
N ILE A 31 10.35 -12.21 -12.25
CA ILE A 31 9.82 -12.42 -13.60
C ILE A 31 9.87 -11.07 -14.30
N LYS A 32 10.47 -11.00 -15.49
CA LYS A 32 10.61 -9.76 -16.27
C LYS A 32 9.28 -8.99 -16.40
N SER A 33 8.16 -9.72 -16.47
CA SER A 33 6.81 -9.16 -16.47
C SER A 33 6.53 -8.27 -15.25
N MET A 34 6.91 -8.68 -14.04
CA MET A 34 6.67 -7.92 -12.82
C MET A 34 7.42 -6.59 -12.84
N ALA A 35 8.70 -6.61 -13.22
CA ALA A 35 9.52 -5.39 -13.32
C ALA A 35 8.98 -4.42 -14.37
N THR A 36 8.55 -4.90 -15.54
CA THR A 36 7.98 -4.05 -16.60
C THR A 36 6.64 -3.43 -16.19
N VAL A 37 5.79 -4.19 -15.47
CA VAL A 37 4.46 -3.72 -15.06
C VAL A 37 4.55 -2.66 -13.96
N VAL A 38 5.35 -2.87 -12.91
CA VAL A 38 5.54 -1.83 -11.87
C VAL A 38 6.40 -0.67 -12.35
N GLY A 39 7.32 -0.92 -13.29
CA GLY A 39 8.26 0.06 -13.83
C GLY A 39 9.71 -0.23 -13.43
N GLU A 40 10.62 -0.03 -14.37
CA GLU A 40 12.05 -0.36 -14.21
C GLU A 40 12.76 0.53 -13.19
N LYS A 41 12.16 1.66 -12.80
CA LYS A 41 12.68 2.60 -11.80
C LYS A 41 12.03 2.42 -10.42
N SER A 42 11.15 1.45 -10.27
CA SER A 42 10.56 1.07 -8.98
C SER A 42 11.63 0.54 -8.03
N VAL A 43 11.52 0.88 -6.74
CA VAL A 43 12.28 0.25 -5.64
C VAL A 43 12.15 -1.28 -5.66
N PHE A 44 11.08 -1.81 -6.26
CA PHE A 44 10.91 -3.24 -6.42
C PHE A 44 11.88 -3.83 -7.46
N ALA A 45 12.18 -3.11 -8.54
CA ALA A 45 12.82 -3.64 -9.75
C ALA A 45 14.27 -3.17 -9.98
N VAL A 46 14.70 -2.08 -9.35
CA VAL A 46 16.05 -1.49 -9.57
C VAL A 46 17.19 -2.36 -8.99
N PRO A 47 18.42 -2.24 -9.53
CA PRO A 47 19.63 -2.83 -8.96
C PRO A 47 19.92 -2.33 -7.53
N ILE A 48 20.77 -3.05 -6.79
CA ILE A 48 21.03 -2.82 -5.35
C ILE A 48 21.53 -1.41 -5.03
N GLU A 49 22.35 -0.81 -5.89
CA GLU A 49 22.92 0.52 -5.70
C GLU A 49 21.82 1.59 -5.74
N SER A 50 20.93 1.48 -6.72
CA SER A 50 19.78 2.38 -6.87
C SER A 50 18.70 2.07 -5.83
N HIS A 51 18.50 0.80 -5.49
CA HIS A 51 17.56 0.35 -4.46
C HIS A 51 17.84 1.03 -3.14
N THR A 52 19.10 1.08 -2.70
CA THR A 52 19.47 1.67 -1.40
C THR A 52 19.09 3.15 -1.34
N ARG A 53 19.39 3.92 -2.39
CA ARG A 53 18.99 5.34 -2.48
C ARG A 53 17.47 5.51 -2.48
N ILE A 54 16.76 4.82 -3.38
CA ILE A 54 15.31 4.95 -3.52
C ILE A 54 14.63 4.53 -2.21
N ARG A 55 15.05 3.40 -1.62
CA ARG A 55 14.52 2.89 -0.36
C ARG A 55 14.74 3.88 0.79
N HIS A 56 15.90 4.52 0.84
CA HIS A 56 16.21 5.54 1.84
C HIS A 56 15.23 6.72 1.73
N VAL A 57 15.09 7.31 0.53
CA VAL A 57 14.17 8.44 0.31
C VAL A 57 12.73 8.07 0.64
N LEU A 58 12.26 6.91 0.16
CA LEU A 58 10.89 6.44 0.44
C LEU A 58 10.67 6.07 1.91
N SER A 59 11.70 5.68 2.67
CA SER A 59 11.56 5.34 4.09
C SER A 59 11.13 6.52 4.94
N ALA A 60 11.53 7.75 4.56
CA ALA A 60 11.17 8.96 5.27
C ALA A 60 9.66 9.24 5.23
N LEU A 61 8.97 8.74 4.19
CA LEU A 61 7.51 8.82 4.09
C LEU A 61 6.82 8.08 5.24
N PHE A 62 7.46 7.05 5.81
CA PHE A 62 6.94 6.24 6.91
C PHE A 62 7.52 6.65 8.28
N SER A 63 7.94 7.90 8.42
CA SER A 63 8.37 8.45 9.71
C SER A 63 7.23 8.51 10.73
N MET A 64 7.56 8.56 12.02
CA MET A 64 6.56 8.64 13.09
C MET A 64 5.64 9.85 12.96
N SER A 65 6.15 11.00 12.51
CA SER A 65 5.33 12.20 12.26
C SER A 65 4.36 12.01 11.11
N SER A 66 4.79 11.38 10.01
CA SER A 66 3.92 11.02 8.88
C SER A 66 2.85 10.01 9.29
N LEU A 67 3.22 8.99 10.07
CA LEU A 67 2.30 7.96 10.55
C LEU A 67 1.23 8.54 11.46
N SER A 68 1.58 9.46 12.37
CA SER A 68 0.58 10.12 13.23
C SER A 68 -0.49 10.87 12.42
N LYS A 69 -0.09 11.63 11.39
CA LYS A 69 -1.04 12.30 10.48
C LYS A 69 -1.90 11.28 9.71
N PHE A 70 -1.33 10.12 9.36
CA PHE A 70 -2.04 9.07 8.64
C PHE A 70 -3.11 8.41 9.51
N VAL A 71 -2.84 8.13 10.79
CA VAL A 71 -3.82 7.53 11.71
C VAL A 71 -5.10 8.36 11.76
N GLU A 72 -4.98 9.67 11.93
CA GLU A 72 -6.14 10.57 11.99
C GLU A 72 -6.93 10.57 10.67
N LYS A 73 -6.25 10.69 9.53
CA LYS A 73 -6.89 10.68 8.21
C LYS A 73 -7.58 9.33 7.92
N PHE A 74 -6.93 8.22 8.27
CA PHE A 74 -7.46 6.87 8.08
C PHE A 74 -8.72 6.65 8.91
N ASP A 75 -8.67 7.04 10.19
CA ASP A 75 -9.80 6.94 11.12
C ASP A 75 -11.01 7.76 10.66
N GLN A 76 -10.79 9.00 10.21
CA GLN A 76 -11.86 9.84 9.65
C GLN A 76 -12.51 9.18 8.44
N MET A 77 -11.72 8.66 7.51
CA MET A 77 -12.25 8.05 6.30
C MET A 77 -12.97 6.73 6.59
N LEU A 78 -12.41 5.88 7.48
CA LEU A 78 -13.05 4.64 7.91
C LEU A 78 -14.39 4.94 8.58
N SER A 79 -14.43 5.87 9.53
CA SER A 79 -15.64 6.29 10.23
C SER A 79 -16.72 6.81 9.28
N GLN A 80 -16.34 7.67 8.33
CA GLN A 80 -17.28 8.16 7.31
C GLN A 80 -17.86 7.03 6.44
N ARG A 81 -17.03 6.05 6.07
CA ARG A 81 -17.47 4.91 5.25
C ARG A 81 -18.39 3.97 6.04
N LEU A 82 -18.07 3.67 7.30
CA LEU A 82 -18.91 2.86 8.18
C LEU A 82 -20.26 3.53 8.46
N ASN A 83 -20.29 4.84 8.71
CA ASN A 83 -21.54 5.60 8.89
C ASN A 83 -22.43 5.55 7.63
N LYS A 84 -21.83 5.67 6.44
CA LYS A 84 -22.56 5.53 5.17
C LYS A 84 -23.09 4.11 4.96
N LEU A 85 -22.36 3.08 5.40
CA LEU A 85 -22.85 1.70 5.33
C LEU A 85 -24.03 1.51 6.27
N GLU A 86 -23.94 1.95 7.51
CA GLU A 86 -25.04 1.85 8.50
C GLU A 86 -26.36 2.44 7.95
N GLN A 87 -26.28 3.54 7.20
CA GLN A 87 -27.44 4.19 6.58
C GLN A 87 -28.01 3.44 5.37
N ASN A 88 -27.17 2.72 4.61
CA ASN A 88 -27.54 2.12 3.31
C ASN A 88 -27.77 0.60 3.35
N GLY A 89 -27.41 -0.08 4.44
CA GLY A 89 -27.65 -1.51 4.61
C GLY A 89 -26.73 -2.16 5.66
N LYS A 90 -27.20 -3.24 6.30
CA LYS A 90 -26.46 -3.94 7.36
C LYS A 90 -25.53 -5.04 6.88
N THR A 91 -25.52 -5.36 5.58
CA THR A 91 -24.73 -6.45 5.02
C THR A 91 -23.95 -5.96 3.81
N PHE A 92 -22.65 -6.23 3.81
CA PHE A 92 -21.74 -5.88 2.72
C PHE A 92 -20.59 -6.89 2.65
N PRO A 93 -19.99 -7.08 1.46
CA PRO A 93 -18.81 -7.93 1.34
C PRO A 93 -17.56 -7.22 1.88
N VAL A 94 -16.86 -7.84 2.83
CA VAL A 94 -15.73 -7.23 3.55
C VAL A 94 -14.53 -6.97 2.63
N LEU A 95 -14.16 -7.91 1.76
CA LEU A 95 -12.97 -7.74 0.90
C LEU A 95 -13.10 -6.56 -0.10
N PRO A 96 -14.20 -6.41 -0.86
CA PRO A 96 -14.40 -5.22 -1.69
C PRO A 96 -14.39 -3.92 -0.88
N PHE A 97 -14.97 -3.94 0.33
CA PHE A 97 -14.95 -2.78 1.23
C PHE A 97 -13.52 -2.41 1.65
N THR A 98 -12.72 -3.37 2.11
CA THR A 98 -11.35 -3.14 2.56
C THR A 98 -10.40 -2.80 1.39
N MET A 99 -10.59 -3.39 0.21
CA MET A 99 -9.84 -3.05 -1.01
C MET A 99 -10.07 -1.60 -1.45
N LYS A 100 -11.30 -1.12 -1.37
CA LYS A 100 -11.62 0.28 -1.66
C LYS A 100 -11.06 1.21 -0.59
N LEU A 101 -11.29 0.90 0.69
CA LEU A 101 -10.79 1.69 1.81
C LEU A 101 -9.26 1.86 1.75
N THR A 102 -8.52 0.78 1.53
CA THR A 102 -7.04 0.83 1.46
C THR A 102 -6.53 1.66 0.29
N LEU A 103 -7.14 1.51 -0.89
CA LEU A 103 -6.76 2.32 -2.04
C LEU A 103 -7.01 3.80 -1.76
N ASP A 104 -8.21 4.15 -1.30
CA ASP A 104 -8.56 5.55 -1.05
C ASP A 104 -7.64 6.17 0.00
N SER A 105 -7.29 5.41 1.06
CA SER A 105 -6.32 5.82 2.07
C SER A 105 -4.96 6.11 1.44
N MET A 106 -4.47 5.22 0.57
CA MET A 106 -3.19 5.37 -0.10
C MET A 106 -3.21 6.54 -1.09
N CYS A 107 -4.27 6.69 -1.88
CA CYS A 107 -4.46 7.81 -2.81
C CYS A 107 -4.48 9.16 -2.09
N ASN A 108 -5.16 9.25 -0.95
CA ASN A 108 -5.18 10.46 -0.13
C ASN A 108 -3.80 10.72 0.52
N MET A 109 -3.16 9.70 1.10
CA MET A 109 -1.85 9.83 1.74
C MET A 109 -0.74 10.21 0.75
N LEU A 110 -0.73 9.58 -0.42
CA LEU A 110 0.32 9.76 -1.42
C LEU A 110 0.16 11.07 -2.19
N MET A 111 -1.09 11.44 -2.50
CA MET A 111 -1.39 12.41 -3.55
C MET A 111 -2.57 13.33 -3.24
N SER A 112 -3.15 13.25 -2.04
CA SER A 112 -4.34 14.01 -1.63
C SER A 112 -5.55 13.81 -2.55
N ILE A 113 -5.67 12.65 -3.19
CA ILE A 113 -6.80 12.34 -4.07
C ILE A 113 -7.97 11.86 -3.21
N THR A 114 -9.09 12.59 -3.28
CA THR A 114 -10.35 12.28 -2.57
C THR A 114 -11.57 12.29 -3.48
N GLU A 115 -11.40 12.64 -4.75
CA GLU A 115 -12.47 12.72 -5.74
C GLU A 115 -12.89 11.31 -6.17
N GLU A 116 -14.17 10.98 -5.97
CA GLU A 116 -14.66 9.60 -6.04
C GLU A 116 -14.54 9.00 -7.44
N SER A 117 -14.76 9.76 -8.52
CA SER A 117 -14.65 9.23 -9.89
C SER A 117 -13.21 8.91 -10.26
N LEU A 118 -12.24 9.76 -9.89
CA LEU A 118 -10.82 9.47 -10.04
C LEU A 118 -10.37 8.30 -9.17
N LEU A 119 -10.84 8.19 -7.92
CA LEU A 119 -10.57 7.03 -7.07
C LEU A 119 -11.08 5.72 -7.68
N GLN A 120 -12.30 5.71 -8.24
CA GLN A 120 -12.83 4.54 -8.96
C GLN A 120 -11.98 4.18 -10.19
N GLN A 121 -11.52 5.18 -10.95
CA GLN A 121 -10.64 4.94 -12.08
C GLN A 121 -9.30 4.34 -11.63
N ILE A 122 -8.67 4.90 -10.60
CA ILE A 122 -7.40 4.40 -10.05
C ILE A 122 -7.58 2.99 -9.49
N LEU A 123 -8.71 2.69 -8.83
CA LEU A 123 -9.00 1.35 -8.31
C LEU A 123 -9.00 0.31 -9.43
N SER A 124 -9.74 0.60 -10.51
CA SER A 124 -9.85 -0.25 -11.69
C SER A 124 -8.49 -0.45 -12.37
N ASP A 125 -7.73 0.63 -12.53
CA ASP A 125 -6.42 0.59 -13.16
C ASP A 125 -5.39 -0.18 -12.31
N CYS A 126 -5.38 0.02 -10.97
CA CYS A 126 -4.54 -0.74 -10.04
C CYS A 126 -4.89 -2.23 -10.02
N ALA A 127 -6.17 -2.60 -10.11
CA ALA A 127 -6.59 -4.00 -10.24
C ALA A 127 -6.05 -4.63 -11.53
N ALA A 128 -6.21 -3.95 -12.68
CA ALA A 128 -5.69 -4.43 -13.96
C ALA A 128 -4.15 -4.54 -13.99
N VAL A 129 -3.44 -3.61 -13.32
CA VAL A 129 -1.99 -3.68 -13.13
C VAL A 129 -1.63 -4.89 -12.27
N SER A 130 -2.34 -5.12 -11.16
CA SER A 130 -2.10 -6.24 -10.25
C SER A 130 -2.26 -7.59 -10.97
N ASP A 131 -3.33 -7.75 -11.75
CA ASP A 131 -3.57 -8.96 -12.55
C ASP A 131 -2.45 -9.19 -13.58
N ALA A 132 -1.88 -8.12 -14.12
CA ALA A 132 -0.81 -8.22 -15.11
C ALA A 132 0.53 -8.68 -14.52
N LEU A 133 0.80 -8.44 -13.23
CA LEU A 133 2.06 -8.81 -12.58
C LEU A 133 2.38 -10.30 -12.72
N LEU A 134 1.37 -11.15 -12.57
CA LEU A 134 1.49 -12.61 -12.62
C LEU A 134 1.09 -13.21 -13.98
N SER A 135 0.73 -12.36 -14.94
CA SER A 135 0.31 -12.80 -16.28
C SER A 135 1.49 -13.07 -17.22
N VAL A 136 1.23 -13.82 -18.30
CA VAL A 136 2.22 -14.03 -19.38
C VAL A 136 2.44 -12.70 -20.11
N PRO A 137 3.70 -12.23 -20.27
CA PRO A 137 4.02 -10.90 -20.81
C PRO A 137 3.84 -10.79 -22.33
N LEU A 138 2.60 -10.95 -22.81
CA LEU A 138 2.24 -10.86 -24.22
C LEU A 138 1.44 -9.58 -24.48
N MET A 139 1.98 -8.68 -25.30
CA MET A 139 1.31 -7.42 -25.69
C MET A 139 0.27 -7.62 -26.81
N ILE A 140 -0.66 -8.55 -26.60
CA ILE A 140 -1.74 -8.85 -27.55
C ILE A 140 -3.05 -8.23 -27.04
N PRO A 141 -3.78 -7.43 -27.84
CA PRO A 141 -5.05 -6.86 -27.45
C PRO A 141 -6.01 -7.90 -26.86
N GLY A 142 -6.64 -7.57 -25.72
CA GLY A 142 -7.58 -8.45 -25.01
C GLY A 142 -6.95 -9.29 -23.90
N THR A 143 -5.63 -9.51 -23.90
CA THR A 143 -4.92 -10.24 -22.82
C THR A 143 -4.84 -9.43 -21.52
N THR A 144 -4.67 -10.13 -20.39
CA THR A 144 -4.46 -9.52 -19.06
C THR A 144 -3.25 -8.58 -19.06
N TYR A 145 -2.13 -9.01 -19.63
CA TYR A 145 -0.92 -8.19 -19.71
C TYR A 145 -1.15 -6.90 -20.51
N TYR A 146 -1.80 -6.99 -21.68
CA TYR A 146 -2.14 -5.81 -22.47
C TYR A 146 -3.03 -4.82 -21.70
N LYS A 147 -4.06 -5.32 -21.01
CA LYS A 147 -4.97 -4.50 -20.20
C LYS A 147 -4.23 -3.81 -19.06
N GLY A 148 -3.38 -4.53 -18.33
CA GLY A 148 -2.56 -3.96 -17.26
C GLY A 148 -1.56 -2.93 -17.74
N MET A 149 -0.91 -3.14 -18.88
CA MET A 149 0.00 -2.13 -19.46
C MET A 149 -0.74 -0.87 -19.91
N LYS A 150 -1.99 -0.99 -20.41
CA LYS A 150 -2.83 0.17 -20.71
C LYS A 150 -3.30 0.90 -19.45
N ALA A 151 -3.64 0.18 -18.39
CA ALA A 151 -3.94 0.75 -17.08
C ALA A 151 -2.73 1.49 -16.49
N ARG A 152 -1.55 0.87 -16.54
CA ARG A 152 -0.28 1.51 -16.17
C ARG A 152 -0.09 2.82 -16.91
N GLN A 153 -0.28 2.84 -18.23
CA GLN A 153 -0.15 4.06 -19.03
C GLN A 153 -1.08 5.17 -18.53
N ARG A 154 -2.36 4.87 -18.24
CA ARG A 154 -3.31 5.86 -17.69
C ARG A 154 -2.87 6.40 -16.33
N LEU A 155 -2.43 5.53 -15.42
CA LEU A 155 -1.92 5.93 -14.10
C LEU A 155 -0.69 6.84 -14.22
N MET A 156 0.23 6.54 -15.15
CA MET A 156 1.40 7.39 -15.39
C MET A 156 1.01 8.78 -15.89
N GLU A 157 0.02 8.90 -16.77
CA GLU A 157 -0.46 10.22 -17.22
C GLU A 157 -1.08 11.02 -16.07
N ILE A 158 -1.85 10.37 -15.19
CA ILE A 158 -2.38 11.00 -13.97
C ILE A 158 -1.23 11.54 -13.11
N PHE A 159 -0.23 10.71 -12.79
CA PHE A 159 0.88 11.12 -11.93
C PHE A 159 1.71 12.24 -12.56
N LYS A 160 1.96 12.16 -13.86
CA LYS A 160 2.68 13.17 -14.63
C LYS A 160 1.96 14.52 -14.61
N GLU A 161 0.64 14.53 -14.78
CA GLU A 161 -0.14 15.76 -14.69
C GLU A 161 -0.05 16.37 -13.29
N MET A 162 -0.18 15.54 -12.24
CA MET A 162 -0.08 16.00 -10.85
C MET A 162 1.29 16.62 -10.53
N ILE A 163 2.37 15.96 -10.95
CA ILE A 163 3.73 16.48 -10.82
C ILE A 163 3.86 17.82 -11.54
N ALA A 164 3.38 17.91 -12.79
CA ALA A 164 3.46 19.14 -13.57
C ALA A 164 2.69 20.30 -12.91
N ARG A 165 1.47 20.06 -12.42
CA ARG A 165 0.67 21.10 -11.73
C ARG A 165 1.38 21.61 -10.48
N ARG A 166 1.94 20.72 -9.66
CA ARG A 166 2.65 21.08 -8.42
C ARG A 166 3.95 21.84 -8.70
N ARG A 167 4.77 21.34 -9.62
CA ARG A 167 6.00 22.03 -10.07
C ARG A 167 5.72 23.41 -10.67
N SER A 168 4.57 23.60 -11.35
CA SER A 168 4.18 24.90 -11.90
C SER A 168 3.59 25.89 -10.88
N GLY A 169 3.47 25.48 -9.61
CA GLY A 169 2.88 26.31 -8.54
C GLY A 169 1.36 26.46 -8.62
N LYS A 170 0.68 25.77 -9.54
CA LYS A 170 -0.79 25.77 -9.66
C LYS A 170 -1.48 25.08 -8.49
N GLU A 171 -0.77 24.20 -7.81
CA GLU A 171 -1.29 23.37 -6.72
C GLU A 171 -0.21 23.11 -5.67
N TYR A 172 -0.58 23.17 -4.39
CA TYR A 172 0.23 22.70 -3.27
C TYR A 172 -0.63 21.82 -2.37
N LYS A 173 -0.09 20.69 -1.91
CA LYS A 173 -0.75 19.74 -1.02
C LYS A 173 0.27 19.22 -0.01
N ASP A 174 -0.05 19.20 1.29
CA ASP A 174 0.81 18.59 2.31
C ASP A 174 0.62 17.05 2.28
N ASP A 175 1.33 16.39 1.36
CA ASP A 175 1.32 14.94 1.15
C ASP A 175 2.66 14.40 0.66
N PHE A 176 2.75 13.09 0.40
CA PHE A 176 4.02 12.44 0.07
C PHE A 176 4.57 12.84 -1.29
N LEU A 177 3.72 13.05 -2.29
CA LEU A 177 4.17 13.56 -3.58
C LEU A 177 4.81 14.93 -3.41
N GLN A 178 4.23 15.82 -2.61
CA GLN A 178 4.83 17.13 -2.36
C GLN A 178 6.17 17.02 -1.63
N TYR A 179 6.24 16.16 -0.60
CA TYR A 179 7.49 15.88 0.09
C TYR A 179 8.59 15.39 -0.86
N LEU A 180 8.27 14.49 -1.81
CA LEU A 180 9.24 14.01 -2.80
C LEU A 180 9.72 15.12 -3.74
N LEU A 181 8.83 16.03 -4.16
CA LEU A 181 9.17 17.16 -5.03
C LEU A 181 10.03 18.21 -4.32
N GLU A 182 9.80 18.48 -3.03
CA GLU A 182 10.59 19.44 -2.25
C GLU A 182 12.08 19.02 -2.13
N ARG A 183 12.35 17.72 -2.28
CA ARG A 183 13.71 17.17 -2.28
C ARG A 183 14.50 17.44 -3.57
N ASP A 184 13.91 18.06 -4.59
CA ASP A 184 14.65 18.44 -5.81
C ASP A 184 15.88 19.33 -5.54
N SER A 185 15.80 20.11 -4.46
CA SER A 185 16.86 20.99 -3.95
C SER A 185 17.98 20.25 -3.21
N CYS A 186 17.77 18.97 -2.86
CA CYS A 186 18.76 18.13 -2.19
C CYS A 186 19.81 17.55 -3.17
N PRO A 187 20.93 17.04 -2.65
CA PRO A 187 21.90 16.29 -3.45
C PRO A 187 21.27 15.10 -4.19
N SER A 188 21.89 14.63 -5.27
CA SER A 188 21.38 13.50 -6.07
C SER A 188 21.19 12.20 -5.27
N SER A 189 21.96 12.01 -4.18
CA SER A 189 21.80 10.88 -3.25
C SER A 189 20.49 10.93 -2.44
N GLU A 190 19.80 12.05 -2.48
CA GLU A 190 18.68 12.37 -1.61
C GLU A 190 17.42 12.75 -2.38
N LYS A 191 17.42 12.72 -3.71
CA LYS A 191 16.24 13.01 -4.54
C LYS A 191 15.94 11.91 -5.53
N LEU A 192 14.74 11.97 -6.08
CA LEU A 192 14.21 11.05 -7.09
C LEU A 192 13.89 11.82 -8.35
N GLU A 193 14.18 11.23 -9.51
CA GLU A 193 13.70 11.76 -10.78
C GLU A 193 12.18 11.54 -10.93
N ASP A 194 11.50 12.33 -11.76
CA ASP A 194 10.05 12.19 -11.97
C ASP A 194 9.66 10.75 -12.38
N SER A 195 10.47 10.08 -13.19
CA SER A 195 10.25 8.68 -13.57
C SER A 195 10.33 7.73 -12.36
N GLU A 196 11.27 7.96 -11.45
CA GLU A 196 11.41 7.22 -10.21
C GLU A 196 10.23 7.50 -9.27
N ILE A 197 9.81 8.77 -9.14
CA ILE A 197 8.63 9.15 -8.35
C ILE A 197 7.39 8.40 -8.86
N MET A 198 7.13 8.46 -10.17
CA MET A 198 5.94 7.85 -10.78
C MET A 198 5.92 6.32 -10.63
N ASP A 199 7.03 5.64 -10.90
CA ASP A 199 7.13 4.18 -10.75
C ASP A 199 6.97 3.75 -9.27
N ASN A 200 7.48 4.55 -8.33
CA ASN A 200 7.34 4.26 -6.90
C ASN A 200 5.97 4.61 -6.33
N LEU A 201 5.27 5.64 -6.85
CA LEU A 201 3.85 5.88 -6.52
C LEU A 201 2.99 4.69 -6.92
N LEU A 202 3.16 4.16 -8.15
CA LEU A 202 2.45 2.97 -8.59
C LEU A 202 2.75 1.76 -7.68
N THR A 203 4.03 1.57 -7.37
CA THR A 203 4.48 0.46 -6.53
C THR A 203 3.85 0.53 -5.14
N LEU A 204 3.85 1.70 -4.51
CA LEU A 204 3.24 1.89 -3.18
C LEU A 204 1.73 1.64 -3.21
N LEU A 205 1.01 2.14 -4.23
CA LEU A 205 -0.43 1.90 -4.40
C LEU A 205 -0.75 0.41 -4.52
N VAL A 206 -0.10 -0.29 -5.45
CA VAL A 206 -0.38 -1.71 -5.73
C VAL A 206 0.04 -2.61 -4.56
N SER A 207 1.24 -2.38 -4.00
CA SER A 207 1.77 -3.20 -2.91
C SER A 207 1.00 -3.02 -1.60
N GLY A 208 0.54 -1.80 -1.31
CA GLY A 208 -0.10 -1.46 -0.04
C GLY A 208 -1.57 -1.84 0.03
N GLN A 209 -2.24 -1.89 -1.12
CA GLN A 209 -3.68 -2.14 -1.20
C GLN A 209 -4.03 -3.60 -0.86
N VAL A 210 -3.50 -4.55 -1.64
CA VAL A 210 -3.98 -5.95 -1.60
C VAL A 210 -3.66 -6.62 -0.27
N SER A 211 -2.43 -6.45 0.25
CA SER A 211 -2.02 -7.07 1.51
C SER A 211 -2.80 -6.53 2.71
N SER A 212 -2.99 -5.20 2.79
CA SER A 212 -3.71 -4.56 3.89
C SER A 212 -5.21 -4.89 3.84
N ALA A 213 -5.79 -4.95 2.64
CA ALA A 213 -7.20 -5.30 2.46
C ALA A 213 -7.49 -6.75 2.86
N ALA A 214 -6.60 -7.67 2.48
CA ALA A 214 -6.66 -9.06 2.87
C ALA A 214 -6.51 -9.23 4.39
N ALA A 215 -5.53 -8.55 4.99
CA ALA A 215 -5.33 -8.57 6.44
C ALA A 215 -6.59 -8.13 7.19
N MET A 216 -7.15 -6.96 6.86
CA MET A 216 -8.39 -6.50 7.49
C MET A 216 -9.58 -7.45 7.30
N MET A 217 -9.72 -8.07 6.12
CA MET A 217 -10.78 -9.04 5.89
C MET A 217 -10.60 -10.28 6.77
N TRP A 218 -9.39 -10.80 6.86
CA TRP A 218 -9.06 -11.92 7.74
C TRP A 218 -9.21 -11.58 9.22
N SER A 219 -8.87 -10.36 9.65
CA SER A 219 -9.13 -9.88 11.01
C SER A 219 -10.62 -9.92 11.33
N VAL A 220 -11.48 -9.42 10.43
CA VAL A 220 -12.94 -9.44 10.62
C VAL A 220 -13.45 -10.87 10.72
N LYS A 221 -13.00 -11.77 9.82
CA LYS A 221 -13.37 -13.18 9.84
C LYS A 221 -12.92 -13.88 11.13
N PHE A 222 -11.67 -13.65 11.55
CA PHE A 222 -11.12 -14.24 12.76
C PHE A 222 -11.91 -13.80 14.01
N LEU A 223 -12.28 -12.53 14.10
CA LEU A 223 -13.07 -12.00 15.21
C LEU A 223 -14.51 -12.53 15.23
N ASP A 224 -15.12 -12.72 14.06
CA ASP A 224 -16.45 -13.33 13.92
C ASP A 224 -16.47 -14.79 14.43
N GLU A 225 -15.39 -15.54 14.17
CA GLU A 225 -15.24 -16.94 14.61
C GLU A 225 -14.82 -17.07 16.09
N ASN A 226 -14.38 -15.98 16.74
CA ASN A 226 -13.81 -16.00 18.09
C ASN A 226 -14.45 -14.92 18.99
N GLY A 227 -15.71 -15.13 19.39
CA GLY A 227 -16.49 -14.16 20.18
C GLY A 227 -15.81 -13.67 21.46
N GLU A 228 -15.15 -14.54 22.22
CA GLU A 228 -14.42 -14.14 23.44
C GLU A 228 -13.26 -13.18 23.15
N VAL A 229 -12.59 -13.34 22.00
CA VAL A 229 -11.52 -12.45 21.55
C VAL A 229 -12.10 -11.11 21.13
N LEU A 230 -13.23 -11.11 20.42
CA LEU A 230 -13.95 -9.91 20.04
C LEU A 230 -14.42 -9.12 21.26
N ASP A 231 -14.94 -9.78 22.29
CA ASP A 231 -15.42 -9.11 23.50
C ASP A 231 -14.28 -8.45 24.28
N LYS A 232 -13.15 -9.15 24.46
CA LYS A 232 -11.94 -8.58 25.07
C LYS A 232 -11.37 -7.42 24.27
N LEU A 233 -11.35 -7.53 22.94
CA LEU A 233 -10.93 -6.43 22.07
C LEU A 233 -11.87 -5.23 22.21
N ARG A 234 -13.18 -5.47 22.27
CA ARG A 234 -14.17 -4.41 22.47
C ARG A 234 -14.01 -3.71 23.82
N GLU A 235 -13.72 -4.45 24.89
CA GLU A 235 -13.43 -3.87 26.21
C GLU A 235 -12.23 -2.92 26.16
N GLU A 236 -11.13 -3.33 25.52
CA GLU A 236 -9.96 -2.46 25.31
C GLU A 236 -10.32 -1.19 24.53
N GLN A 237 -11.05 -1.31 23.42
CA GLN A 237 -11.42 -0.16 22.60
C GLN A 237 -12.38 0.79 23.33
N LEU A 238 -13.31 0.27 24.15
CA LEU A 238 -14.22 1.08 24.98
C LEU A 238 -13.47 1.83 26.09
N ASP A 239 -12.44 1.23 26.68
CA ASP A 239 -11.60 1.91 27.68
C ASP A 239 -10.82 3.07 27.07
N ILE A 240 -10.22 2.87 25.89
CA ILE A 240 -9.58 3.94 25.12
C ILE A 240 -10.59 5.05 24.79
N ALA A 241 -11.78 4.69 24.32
CA ALA A 241 -12.82 5.65 23.94
C ALA A 241 -13.34 6.50 25.11
N LYS A 242 -13.46 5.93 26.32
CA LYS A 242 -13.88 6.67 27.54
C LYS A 242 -12.95 7.82 27.89
N ASN A 243 -11.67 7.69 27.57
CA ASN A 243 -10.65 8.69 27.83
C ASN A 243 -10.54 9.75 26.72
N LYS A 244 -11.45 9.73 25.73
CA LYS A 244 -11.46 10.66 24.59
C LYS A 244 -12.75 11.47 24.53
N GLN A 245 -12.63 12.69 24.01
CA GLN A 245 -13.80 13.49 23.67
C GLN A 245 -14.54 12.85 22.48
N ARG A 246 -15.86 12.75 22.57
CA ARG A 246 -16.70 12.18 21.52
C ARG A 246 -16.49 12.93 20.19
N GLY A 247 -16.25 12.17 19.12
CA GLY A 247 -16.04 12.72 17.78
C GLY A 247 -14.60 13.12 17.46
N THR A 248 -13.65 12.91 18.39
CA THR A 248 -12.22 13.06 18.10
C THR A 248 -11.67 11.81 17.42
N SER A 249 -10.77 12.01 16.46
CA SER A 249 -10.11 10.91 15.77
C SER A 249 -9.16 10.13 16.68
N LEU A 250 -8.89 8.88 16.31
CA LEU A 250 -7.78 8.12 16.89
C LEU A 250 -6.46 8.85 16.62
N SER A 251 -5.60 8.87 17.64
CA SER A 251 -4.25 9.38 17.58
C SER A 251 -3.24 8.24 17.63
N MET A 252 -1.97 8.53 17.34
CA MET A 252 -0.91 7.54 17.47
C MET A 252 -0.74 7.03 18.92
N GLU A 253 -1.04 7.86 19.92
CA GLU A 253 -1.01 7.44 21.32
C GLU A 253 -2.09 6.38 21.61
N ASP A 254 -3.28 6.54 21.04
CA ASP A 254 -4.37 5.56 21.20
C ASP A 254 -3.98 4.21 20.60
N ILE A 255 -3.40 4.22 19.39
CA ILE A 255 -2.90 3.00 18.74
C ILE A 255 -1.87 2.29 19.62
N ASN A 256 -0.96 3.04 20.23
CA ASN A 256 0.06 2.47 21.13
C ASN A 256 -0.53 1.86 22.41
N ARG A 257 -1.75 2.25 22.81
CA ARG A 257 -2.48 1.68 23.95
C ARG A 257 -3.25 0.40 23.60
N MET A 258 -3.38 0.03 22.31
CA MET A 258 -4.10 -1.17 21.85
C MET A 258 -3.28 -2.47 22.01
N SER A 259 -2.83 -2.74 23.23
CA SER A 259 -1.93 -3.86 23.55
C SER A 259 -2.51 -5.24 23.22
N TYR A 260 -3.82 -5.42 23.39
CA TYR A 260 -4.54 -6.62 23.06
C TYR A 260 -4.83 -6.68 21.56
N GLY A 261 -5.25 -5.58 20.94
CA GLY A 261 -5.38 -5.49 19.47
C GLY A 261 -4.10 -5.90 18.73
N LEU A 262 -2.92 -5.53 19.24
CA LEU A 262 -1.64 -5.97 18.69
C LEU A 262 -1.44 -7.49 18.79
N LYS A 263 -1.87 -8.12 19.89
CA LYS A 263 -1.82 -9.59 20.05
C LYS A 263 -2.79 -10.29 19.12
N VAL A 264 -4.00 -9.75 18.93
CA VAL A 264 -4.98 -10.28 17.96
C VAL A 264 -4.37 -10.30 16.57
N ARG A 265 -3.81 -9.17 16.11
CA ARG A 265 -3.13 -9.07 14.81
C ARG A 265 -1.98 -10.06 14.63
N GLN A 266 -1.25 -10.39 15.70
CA GLN A 266 -0.16 -11.37 15.67
C GLN A 266 -0.64 -12.82 15.72
N SER A 267 -1.83 -13.04 16.29
CA SER A 267 -2.46 -14.36 16.45
C SER A 267 -3.28 -14.78 15.24
N GLU A 268 -3.61 -13.82 14.36
CA GLU A 268 -4.13 -14.12 13.04
C GLU A 268 -3.20 -15.12 12.36
N PRO A 269 -3.72 -16.26 11.86
CA PRO A 269 -2.89 -17.22 11.15
C PRO A 269 -2.29 -16.53 9.92
N ASN A 270 -1.00 -16.18 10.02
CA ASN A 270 -0.16 -15.73 8.90
C ASN A 270 -0.10 -16.75 7.73
N GLN A 271 -0.76 -17.90 7.86
CA GLN A 271 -0.81 -19.00 6.91
C GLN A 271 -1.72 -18.76 5.69
N PHE A 272 -2.52 -17.68 5.65
CA PHE A 272 -3.39 -17.38 4.51
C PHE A 272 -2.85 -16.31 3.55
N TYR A 273 -1.59 -15.86 3.74
CA TYR A 273 -1.01 -14.75 2.96
C TYR A 273 -0.16 -15.19 1.74
N THR A 274 -0.19 -16.45 1.34
CA THR A 274 0.57 -16.98 0.18
C THR A 274 -0.29 -17.82 -0.74
#